data_AF-A0A1B6ESN2-F1
#
_entry.id   AF-A0A1B6ESN2-F1
#
_cell.length_a   1.000
_cell.length_b   1.000
_cell.length_c   1.000
_cell.angle_alpha   90.00
_cell.angle_beta   90.00
_cell.angle_gamma   90.00
#
_symmetry.space_group_name_H-M   'P 1'
#
loop_
_entity.id
_entity.type
_entity.pdbx_description
1 polymer ?
#
loop_
_entity_poly.entity_id
_entity_poly.type
_entity_poly.pdbx_seq_one_letter_code
_entity_poly.pdbx_strand_id
1 'polypeptide(L)'
;MGVCLCKCKENDHSVSTSNHDRRRRISSINIQSEDQPDWYMPGSGSNWWKSVPAKVVDNLVLDTLNVIGTLVENEEEPPEVLLKLHNIADQEYGWIQVVQSMVNVIPVEDPLGPAVITLLLDDCPLPNKEAVLRLSKLFTATQKNVTDKGNKSVRVQRNMSIVLGVLAEKLSGPSSVAILTPQTLSYLITNLEDCNSSVVTLFSIIALEKFAQTSENKATIMRELSKRERGNPLLVLEQRVGAEDLVDAQVGFCAQWCLDNLFVMEGRVFSYEKTDMSTVNAMLNTNDVSEYLKIAPDGLEARCDAYSFESVRCTFQVDSGVWYYETTILSCGVMQIGWATKNSKFLNHEGYGIGDDEC
;
A
#
# COMPACT_ATOMS: atom_id res chain seq x y z
N MET A 1 -32.43 -21.79 -18.47
CA MET A 1 -33.74 -21.33 -18.98
C MET A 1 -34.76 -21.41 -17.85
N GLY A 2 -35.48 -20.32 -17.57
CA GLY A 2 -36.67 -20.23 -16.68
C GLY A 2 -36.33 -20.00 -15.20
N VAL A 3 -36.18 -18.77 -14.67
CA VAL A 3 -37.12 -17.65 -14.47
C VAL A 3 -38.09 -17.83 -13.29
N CYS A 4 -37.79 -17.08 -12.22
CA CYS A 4 -38.65 -16.19 -11.40
C CYS A 4 -39.88 -16.73 -10.67
N LEU A 5 -39.95 -16.42 -9.37
CA LEU A 5 -41.19 -16.03 -8.68
C LEU A 5 -40.87 -14.96 -7.62
N CYS A 6 -41.37 -13.74 -7.86
CA CYS A 6 -41.47 -12.64 -6.91
C CYS A 6 -42.96 -12.39 -6.57
N LYS A 7 -43.19 -11.76 -5.41
CA LYS A 7 -44.43 -11.19 -4.81
C LYS A 7 -45.24 -12.19 -3.96
N CYS A 8 -45.72 -11.83 -2.77
CA CYS A 8 -46.50 -10.62 -2.46
C CYS A 8 -46.23 -9.99 -1.08
N LYS A 9 -46.46 -8.68 -1.02
CA LYS A 9 -46.72 -7.87 0.17
C LYS A 9 -48.10 -8.23 0.74
N GLU A 10 -48.22 -8.37 2.05
CA GLU A 10 -49.45 -8.07 2.78
C GLU A 10 -49.12 -7.17 3.97
N ASN A 11 -49.80 -6.01 3.99
CA ASN A 11 -49.92 -5.15 5.15
C ASN A 11 -50.93 -5.81 6.10
N ASP A 12 -50.61 -5.91 7.38
CA ASP A 12 -51.64 -5.83 8.40
C ASP A 12 -51.15 -5.06 9.63
N HIS A 13 -51.87 -3.99 9.91
CA HIS A 13 -51.79 -3.23 11.15
C HIS A 13 -52.56 -3.99 12.24
N SER A 14 -51.93 -4.25 13.38
CA SER A 14 -52.64 -4.10 14.66
C SER A 14 -51.67 -3.82 15.82
N VAL A 15 -52.16 -2.92 16.66
CA VAL A 15 -51.51 -2.22 17.76
C VAL A 15 -51.63 -3.05 19.04
N SER A 16 -50.59 -3.07 19.88
CA SER A 16 -50.70 -2.74 21.33
C SER A 16 -49.40 -2.94 22.11
N THR A 17 -48.92 -1.82 22.69
CA THR A 17 -48.40 -1.58 24.06
C THR A 17 -47.37 -2.54 24.68
N SER A 18 -46.34 -2.13 25.41
CA SER A 18 -45.85 -0.85 25.94
C SER A 18 -44.67 -1.18 26.87
N ASN A 19 -43.66 -0.31 26.95
CA ASN A 19 -43.09 0.27 28.19
C ASN A 19 -41.55 0.39 28.24
N HIS A 20 -41.15 1.63 28.55
CA HIS A 20 -39.98 2.07 29.34
C HIS A 20 -38.57 1.74 28.76
N ASP A 21 -37.59 2.64 28.70
CA ASP A 21 -37.36 3.81 29.54
C ASP A 21 -36.38 4.84 28.95
N ARG A 22 -36.46 6.02 29.55
CA ARG A 22 -35.73 7.26 29.28
C ARG A 22 -34.19 7.13 29.27
N ARG A 23 -33.52 7.71 28.28
CA ARG A 23 -32.17 8.31 28.46
C ARG A 23 -32.06 9.68 27.80
N ARG A 24 -31.30 10.52 28.49
CA ARG A 24 -31.28 11.99 28.48
C ARG A 24 -30.58 12.56 27.25
N ARG A 25 -31.16 13.66 26.75
CA ARG A 25 -30.52 14.65 25.88
C ARG A 25 -29.26 15.20 26.54
N ILE A 26 -28.15 15.17 25.80
CA ILE A 26 -27.04 16.11 25.96
C ILE A 26 -26.87 16.83 24.61
N SER A 27 -26.71 18.14 24.73
CA SER A 27 -26.80 19.19 23.73
C SER A 27 -25.85 19.03 22.54
N SER A 28 -26.44 19.12 21.34
CA SER A 28 -25.78 19.35 20.06
C SER A 28 -25.00 20.67 20.09
N ILE A 29 -23.68 20.59 19.97
CA ILE A 29 -22.82 21.72 19.63
C ILE A 29 -23.10 22.05 18.16
N ASN A 30 -23.61 23.25 17.94
CA ASN A 30 -23.97 23.80 16.65
C ASN A 30 -22.69 24.26 15.95
N ILE A 31 -22.09 23.40 15.13
CA ILE A 31 -21.04 23.81 14.18
C ILE A 31 -21.77 24.27 12.94
N GLN A 32 -21.81 25.59 12.74
CA GLN A 32 -22.28 26.20 11.50
C GLN A 32 -21.37 25.71 10.37
N SER A 33 -21.93 24.90 9.47
CA SER A 33 -21.33 24.51 8.21
C SER A 33 -21.30 25.73 7.29
N GLU A 34 -20.11 26.31 7.07
CA GLU A 34 -19.90 27.22 5.96
C GLU A 34 -19.92 26.42 4.65
N ASP A 35 -20.92 26.71 3.82
CA ASP A 35 -21.06 26.50 2.37
C ASP A 35 -20.11 25.47 1.70
N GLN A 36 -20.49 24.18 1.74
CA GLN A 36 -20.09 23.24 0.70
C GLN A 36 -20.97 23.49 -0.55
N PRO A 37 -20.40 23.73 -1.74
CA PRO A 37 -21.21 23.75 -2.95
C PRO A 37 -21.64 22.32 -3.28
N ASP A 38 -22.95 22.08 -3.27
CA ASP A 38 -23.56 20.86 -3.82
C ASP A 38 -23.26 20.76 -5.32
N TRP A 39 -22.24 20.00 -5.69
CA TRP A 39 -21.89 19.76 -7.09
C TRP A 39 -22.75 18.62 -7.65
N TYR A 40 -23.86 19.00 -8.29
CA TYR A 40 -24.72 18.12 -9.07
C TYR A 40 -23.90 17.46 -10.20
N MET A 41 -23.80 16.12 -10.21
CA MET A 41 -23.25 15.34 -11.32
C MET A 41 -24.27 15.29 -12.46
N PRO A 42 -24.06 15.98 -13.61
CA PRO A 42 -25.01 15.91 -14.71
C PRO A 42 -24.86 14.57 -15.44
N GLY A 43 -25.98 14.02 -15.89
CA GLY A 43 -26.02 12.80 -16.69
C GLY A 43 -25.09 12.84 -17.91
N SER A 44 -24.70 11.63 -18.34
CA SER A 44 -23.67 11.16 -19.29
C SER A 44 -23.44 11.91 -20.63
N GLY A 45 -23.55 13.24 -20.70
CA GLY A 45 -23.44 14.00 -21.94
C GLY A 45 -22.86 15.42 -21.84
N SER A 46 -22.36 15.86 -20.68
CA SER A 46 -21.74 17.20 -20.53
C SER A 46 -20.24 17.11 -20.26
N ASN A 47 -19.41 17.88 -20.99
CA ASN A 47 -17.93 17.93 -20.90
C ASN A 47 -17.40 18.53 -19.56
N TRP A 48 -18.03 18.25 -18.42
CA TRP A 48 -17.67 18.83 -17.11
C TRP A 48 -16.25 18.46 -16.67
N TRP A 49 -15.72 17.34 -17.17
CA TRP A 49 -14.39 16.83 -16.84
C TRP A 49 -13.23 17.61 -17.48
N LYS A 50 -13.48 18.45 -18.50
CA LYS A 50 -12.41 19.17 -19.22
C LYS A 50 -11.75 20.29 -18.41
N SER A 51 -12.19 20.54 -17.17
CA SER A 51 -11.56 21.53 -16.30
C SER A 51 -11.78 21.26 -14.80
N VAL A 52 -11.65 20.01 -14.34
CA VAL A 52 -11.67 19.78 -12.89
C VAL A 52 -10.44 20.46 -12.27
N PRO A 53 -10.59 21.45 -11.37
CA PRO A 53 -9.45 22.14 -10.78
C PRO A 53 -8.59 21.15 -9.98
N ALA A 54 -7.26 21.30 -10.02
CA ALA A 54 -6.34 20.46 -9.26
C ALA A 54 -6.72 20.36 -7.77
N LYS A 55 -7.09 21.50 -7.16
CA LYS A 55 -7.54 21.57 -5.77
C LYS A 55 -8.76 20.71 -5.45
N VAL A 56 -9.65 20.48 -6.42
CA VAL A 56 -10.82 19.60 -6.23
C VAL A 56 -10.36 18.14 -6.17
N VAL A 57 -9.44 17.74 -7.05
CA VAL A 57 -8.84 16.40 -7.03
C VAL A 57 -8.01 16.18 -5.76
N ASP A 58 -7.27 17.20 -5.33
CA ASP A 58 -6.55 17.21 -4.04
C ASP A 58 -7.48 16.93 -2.86
N ASN A 59 -8.61 17.63 -2.79
CA ASN A 59 -9.59 17.42 -1.73
C ASN A 59 -10.21 16.02 -1.79
N LEU A 60 -10.60 15.54 -2.99
CA LEU A 60 -11.16 14.19 -3.13
C LEU A 60 -10.17 13.11 -2.68
N VAL A 61 -8.88 13.24 -2.99
CA VAL A 61 -7.85 12.29 -2.53
C VAL A 61 -7.72 12.29 -1.00
N LEU A 62 -7.77 13.47 -0.37
CA LEU A 62 -7.75 13.58 1.09
C LEU A 62 -9.04 13.06 1.74
N ASP A 63 -10.19 13.29 1.11
CA ASP A 63 -11.48 12.77 1.58
C ASP A 63 -11.49 11.23 1.55
N THR A 64 -10.91 10.60 0.52
CA THR A 64 -10.72 9.14 0.50
C THR A 64 -9.90 8.65 1.70
N LEU A 65 -8.84 9.36 2.06
CA LEU A 65 -8.00 9.02 3.21
C LEU A 65 -8.77 9.04 4.54
N ASN A 66 -9.73 9.96 4.68
CA ASN A 66 -10.57 10.07 5.87
C ASN A 66 -11.66 8.99 5.96
N VAL A 67 -12.13 8.46 4.83
CA VAL A 67 -13.25 7.52 4.77
C VAL A 67 -12.78 6.07 4.68
N ILE A 68 -11.58 5.80 4.17
CA ILE A 68 -11.11 4.42 3.96
C ILE A 68 -11.02 3.60 5.25
N GLY A 69 -10.68 4.22 6.38
CA GLY A 69 -10.63 3.55 7.68
C GLY A 69 -11.99 3.03 8.15
N THR A 70 -13.10 3.55 7.61
CA THR A 70 -14.47 3.11 7.94
C THR A 70 -15.03 2.08 6.96
N LEU A 71 -14.29 1.75 5.89
CA LEU A 71 -14.74 0.78 4.86
C LEU A 71 -14.46 -0.68 5.22
N VAL A 72 -13.52 -0.93 6.13
CA VAL A 72 -13.13 -2.29 6.54
C VAL A 72 -14.28 -3.03 7.26
N GLU A 73 -15.28 -2.31 7.76
CA GLU A 73 -16.37 -2.88 8.57
C GLU A 73 -17.68 -3.13 7.79
N ASN A 74 -17.83 -2.66 6.55
CA ASN A 74 -19.14 -2.67 5.86
C ASN A 74 -19.05 -3.22 4.43
N GLU A 75 -19.86 -4.24 4.10
CA GLU A 75 -20.11 -4.76 2.74
C GLU A 75 -20.86 -3.75 1.83
N GLU A 76 -20.66 -2.44 2.01
CA GLU A 76 -21.37 -1.40 1.27
C GLU A 76 -20.67 -1.01 -0.05
N GLU A 77 -21.46 -0.43 -0.97
CA GLU A 77 -20.99 0.14 -2.24
C GLU A 77 -19.79 1.09 -2.04
N PRO A 78 -18.87 1.19 -3.01
CA PRO A 78 -17.69 2.03 -2.88
C PRO A 78 -18.09 3.49 -2.60
N PRO A 79 -17.40 4.20 -1.68
CA PRO A 79 -17.69 5.59 -1.38
C PRO A 79 -17.85 6.46 -2.62
N GLU A 80 -18.77 7.42 -2.55
CA GLU A 80 -19.01 8.37 -3.64
C GLU A 80 -17.72 9.12 -4.06
N VAL A 81 -16.80 9.35 -3.12
CA VAL A 81 -15.49 9.98 -3.36
C VAL A 81 -14.62 9.13 -4.30
N LEU A 82 -14.58 7.80 -4.11
CA LEU A 82 -13.86 6.87 -4.97
C LEU A 82 -14.47 6.84 -6.38
N LEU A 83 -15.80 6.80 -6.47
CA LEU A 83 -16.51 6.85 -7.76
C LEU A 83 -16.22 8.15 -8.53
N LYS A 84 -16.17 9.29 -7.84
CA LYS A 84 -15.79 10.58 -8.45
C LYS A 84 -14.36 10.56 -8.97
N LEU A 85 -13.41 10.05 -8.19
CA LEU A 85 -12.01 9.95 -8.61
C LEU A 85 -11.83 8.98 -9.79
N HIS A 86 -12.52 7.84 -9.78
CA HIS A 86 -12.54 6.90 -10.90
C HIS A 86 -13.03 7.58 -12.19
N ASN A 87 -14.16 8.28 -12.13
CA ASN A 87 -14.73 8.99 -13.28
C ASN A 87 -13.81 10.09 -13.83
N ILE A 88 -13.04 10.76 -12.95
CA ILE A 88 -12.00 11.72 -13.36
C ILE A 88 -10.86 10.97 -14.05
N ALA A 89 -10.38 9.87 -13.45
CA ALA A 89 -9.25 9.11 -13.97
C ALA A 89 -9.52 8.45 -15.32
N ASP A 90 -10.77 8.10 -15.62
CA ASP A 90 -11.20 7.55 -16.93
C ASP A 90 -11.06 8.54 -18.09
N GLN A 91 -10.77 9.81 -17.81
CA GLN A 91 -10.56 10.84 -18.81
C GLN A 91 -9.10 10.89 -19.27
N GLU A 92 -8.87 11.29 -20.53
CA GLU A 92 -7.56 11.27 -21.22
C GLU A 92 -6.39 11.87 -20.41
N TYR A 93 -6.63 12.93 -19.63
CA TYR A 93 -5.64 13.60 -18.77
C TYR A 93 -5.90 13.41 -17.27
N GLY A 94 -7.09 12.94 -16.90
CA GLY A 94 -7.52 12.92 -15.51
C GLY A 94 -6.75 11.91 -14.67
N TRP A 95 -6.34 10.78 -15.26
CA TRP A 95 -5.49 9.80 -14.56
C TRP A 95 -4.19 10.42 -14.04
N ILE A 96 -3.48 11.19 -14.90
CA ILE A 96 -2.23 11.87 -14.51
C ILE A 96 -2.50 12.89 -13.39
N GLN A 97 -3.63 13.60 -13.47
CA GLN A 97 -4.03 14.58 -12.46
C GLN A 97 -4.28 13.92 -11.09
N VAL A 98 -4.96 12.77 -11.07
CA VAL A 98 -5.18 11.99 -9.83
C VAL A 98 -3.85 11.51 -9.25
N VAL A 99 -2.95 10.99 -10.08
CA VAL A 99 -1.60 10.57 -9.64
C VAL A 99 -0.79 11.74 -9.07
N GLN A 100 -0.81 12.89 -9.73
CA GLN A 100 -0.12 14.09 -9.24
C GLN A 100 -0.68 14.56 -7.90
N SER A 101 -2.01 14.57 -7.75
CA SER A 101 -2.67 14.89 -6.48
C SER A 101 -2.20 13.96 -5.37
N MET A 102 -2.28 12.64 -5.56
CA MET A 102 -1.78 11.64 -4.59
C MET A 102 -0.34 11.90 -4.14
N VAL A 103 0.55 12.18 -5.10
CA VAL A 103 1.96 12.47 -4.81
C VAL A 103 2.12 13.77 -3.99
N ASN A 104 1.29 14.77 -4.25
CA ASN A 104 1.45 16.09 -3.66
C ASN A 104 0.78 16.27 -2.30
N VAL A 105 -0.35 15.58 -2.03
CA VAL A 105 -1.22 15.91 -0.88
C VAL A 105 -1.22 14.87 0.23
N ILE A 106 -1.03 13.57 -0.07
CA ILE A 106 -1.11 12.51 0.95
C ILE A 106 0.04 12.66 1.98
N PRO A 107 -0.23 12.90 3.27
CA PRO A 107 0.78 13.15 4.30
C PRO A 107 1.69 11.95 4.58
N VAL A 108 2.94 12.20 4.97
CA VAL A 108 3.93 11.13 5.28
C VAL A 108 3.54 10.37 6.53
N GLU A 109 2.96 11.10 7.48
CA GLU A 109 2.61 10.68 8.82
C GLU A 109 1.29 9.89 8.87
N ASP A 110 0.52 9.91 7.78
CA ASP A 110 -0.73 9.17 7.72
C ASP A 110 -0.46 7.67 7.54
N PRO A 111 -0.91 6.81 8.48
CA PRO A 111 -0.64 5.38 8.47
C PRO A 111 -1.31 4.65 7.30
N LEU A 112 -2.41 5.18 6.75
CA LEU A 112 -3.13 4.61 5.62
C LEU A 112 -2.72 5.22 4.28
N GLY A 113 -1.85 6.23 4.29
CA GLY A 113 -1.38 6.92 3.09
C GLY A 113 -0.90 5.97 1.96
N PRO A 114 -0.01 5.00 2.23
CA PRO A 114 0.40 4.01 1.22
C PRO A 114 -0.76 3.16 0.71
N ALA A 115 -1.65 2.71 1.59
CA ALA A 115 -2.81 1.89 1.22
C ALA A 115 -3.78 2.66 0.31
N VAL A 116 -4.02 3.95 0.58
CA VAL A 116 -4.86 4.80 -0.27
C VAL A 116 -4.24 5.02 -1.65
N ILE A 117 -2.91 5.22 -1.74
CA ILE A 117 -2.25 5.34 -3.05
C ILE A 117 -2.47 4.05 -3.86
N THR A 118 -2.29 2.90 -3.23
CA THR A 118 -2.51 1.60 -3.88
C THR A 118 -3.97 1.43 -4.28
N LEU A 119 -4.92 1.65 -3.37
CA LEU A 119 -6.36 1.54 -3.65
C LEU A 119 -6.78 2.44 -4.80
N LEU A 120 -6.39 3.71 -4.78
CA LEU A 120 -6.76 4.64 -5.85
C LEU A 120 -6.18 4.22 -7.21
N LEU A 121 -4.98 3.64 -7.23
CA LEU A 121 -4.40 3.08 -8.46
C LEU A 121 -5.04 1.74 -8.87
N ASP A 122 -5.63 1.00 -7.94
CA ASP A 122 -6.48 -0.20 -8.17
C ASP A 122 -7.81 0.17 -8.79
N ASP A 123 -8.49 1.15 -8.23
CA ASP A 123 -9.80 1.57 -8.70
C ASP A 123 -9.71 2.39 -9.98
N CYS A 124 -8.59 3.05 -10.28
CA CYS A 124 -8.43 3.81 -11.52
C CYS A 124 -8.15 2.89 -12.73
N PRO A 125 -8.59 3.28 -13.94
CA PRO A 125 -8.26 2.54 -15.16
C PRO A 125 -6.74 2.45 -15.38
N LEU A 126 -6.29 1.31 -15.89
CA LEU A 126 -4.87 1.09 -16.18
C LEU A 126 -4.37 2.14 -17.19
N PRO A 127 -3.21 2.78 -16.93
CA PRO A 127 -2.73 3.82 -17.81
C PRO A 127 -2.28 3.24 -19.15
N ASN A 128 -2.59 3.95 -20.23
CA ASN A 128 -2.04 3.61 -21.54
C ASN A 128 -0.54 3.96 -21.61
N LYS A 129 0.16 3.46 -22.63
CA LYS A 129 1.59 3.69 -22.85
C LYS A 129 1.96 5.18 -22.87
N GLU A 130 1.10 6.03 -23.40
CA GLU A 130 1.36 7.47 -23.46
C GLU A 130 1.27 8.13 -22.08
N ALA A 131 0.25 7.81 -21.29
CA ALA A 131 0.08 8.29 -19.92
C ALA A 131 1.29 7.90 -19.06
N VAL A 132 1.74 6.66 -19.19
CA VAL A 132 2.95 6.12 -18.58
C VAL A 132 4.21 6.93 -18.95
N LEU A 133 4.41 7.20 -20.25
CA LEU A 133 5.58 7.97 -20.71
C LEU A 133 5.51 9.44 -20.28
N ARG A 134 4.32 10.04 -20.26
CA ARG A 134 4.10 11.41 -19.74
C ARG A 134 4.39 11.48 -18.26
N LEU A 135 3.95 10.47 -17.50
CA LEU A 135 4.25 10.36 -16.08
C LEU A 135 5.76 10.25 -15.82
N SER A 136 6.47 9.40 -16.57
CA SER A 136 7.94 9.31 -16.51
C SER A 136 8.64 10.65 -16.82
N LYS A 137 8.11 11.45 -17.76
CA LYS A 137 8.62 12.80 -18.04
C LYS A 137 8.33 13.77 -16.90
N LEU A 138 7.13 13.73 -16.32
CA LEU A 138 6.75 14.54 -15.15
C LEU A 138 7.66 14.21 -13.96
N PHE A 139 7.93 12.92 -13.75
CA PHE A 139 8.88 12.43 -12.75
C PHE A 139 10.28 13.01 -12.94
N THR A 140 10.77 13.06 -14.17
CA THR A 140 12.06 13.67 -14.50
C THR A 140 12.05 15.19 -14.30
N ALA A 141 10.93 15.87 -14.58
CA ALA A 141 10.79 17.30 -14.37
C ALA A 141 10.74 17.66 -12.87
N THR A 142 10.04 16.86 -12.07
CA THR A 142 10.02 16.99 -10.61
C THR A 142 11.44 16.85 -10.05
N GLN A 143 12.28 15.96 -10.57
CA GLN A 143 13.70 15.87 -10.18
C GLN A 143 14.51 17.12 -10.49
N LYS A 144 14.26 17.78 -11.63
CA LYS A 144 15.01 18.98 -12.07
C LYS A 144 14.57 20.26 -11.38
N ASN A 145 13.28 20.42 -11.10
CA ASN A 145 12.77 21.59 -10.37
C ASN A 145 13.18 21.57 -8.88
N VAL A 146 13.62 20.41 -8.40
CA VAL A 146 14.07 20.17 -7.02
C VAL A 146 15.52 20.60 -6.78
N THR A 147 16.36 20.75 -7.82
CA THR A 147 17.73 21.28 -7.66
C THR A 147 17.79 22.80 -7.39
N ASP A 148 16.69 23.53 -7.58
CA ASP A 148 16.67 25.00 -7.42
C ASP A 148 16.10 25.51 -6.09
N LYS A 149 15.51 24.64 -5.24
CA LYS A 149 14.99 25.04 -3.91
C LYS A 149 15.12 23.95 -2.85
N GLY A 150 16.34 23.69 -2.41
CA GLY A 150 16.76 23.47 -1.01
C GLY A 150 16.10 22.40 -0.10
N ASN A 151 14.98 21.77 -0.43
CA ASN A 151 14.46 20.65 0.33
C ASN A 151 13.55 19.81 -0.57
N LYS A 152 13.99 18.58 -0.90
CA LYS A 152 13.10 17.58 -1.46
C LYS A 152 11.95 17.42 -0.48
N SER A 153 10.71 17.65 -0.91
CA SER A 153 9.57 17.31 -0.06
C SER A 153 9.60 15.79 0.14
N VAL A 154 9.96 15.34 1.34
CA VAL A 154 9.98 13.91 1.75
C VAL A 154 8.68 13.24 1.32
N ARG A 155 7.54 13.94 1.47
CA ARG A 155 6.22 13.53 1.00
C ARG A 155 6.18 13.19 -0.48
N VAL A 156 6.56 14.14 -1.33
CA VAL A 156 6.57 13.94 -2.79
C VAL A 156 7.43 12.75 -3.14
N GLN A 157 8.64 12.65 -2.56
CA GLN A 157 9.53 11.54 -2.87
C GLN A 157 8.97 10.18 -2.44
N ARG A 158 8.45 10.11 -1.21
CA ARG A 158 7.86 8.91 -0.61
C ARG A 158 6.68 8.43 -1.45
N ASN A 159 5.71 9.31 -1.70
CA ASN A 159 4.50 8.97 -2.44
C ASN A 159 4.84 8.60 -3.89
N MET A 160 5.80 9.27 -4.50
CA MET A 160 6.28 8.95 -5.85
C MET A 160 6.92 7.56 -5.92
N SER A 161 7.72 7.17 -4.93
CA SER A 161 8.28 5.81 -4.87
C SER A 161 7.18 4.75 -4.72
N ILE A 162 6.13 5.03 -3.93
CA ILE A 162 4.95 4.14 -3.82
C ILE A 162 4.26 3.99 -5.18
N VAL A 163 3.91 5.10 -5.84
CA VAL A 163 3.26 5.08 -7.16
C VAL A 163 4.11 4.28 -8.16
N LEU A 164 5.42 4.48 -8.18
CA LEU A 164 6.33 3.73 -9.05
C LEU A 164 6.32 2.24 -8.75
N GLY A 165 6.32 1.84 -7.47
CA GLY A 165 6.22 0.44 -7.06
C GLY A 165 4.91 -0.22 -7.47
N VAL A 166 3.77 0.45 -7.20
CA VAL A 166 2.43 -0.05 -7.57
C VAL A 166 2.31 -0.20 -9.09
N LEU A 167 2.81 0.78 -9.87
CA LEU A 167 2.83 0.68 -11.33
C LEU A 167 3.73 -0.46 -11.83
N ALA A 168 4.88 -0.68 -11.18
CA ALA A 168 5.81 -1.74 -11.57
C ALA A 168 5.23 -3.13 -11.36
N GLU A 169 4.42 -3.31 -10.31
CA GLU A 169 3.73 -4.56 -9.97
C GLU A 169 2.51 -4.81 -10.88
N LYS A 170 1.71 -3.78 -11.16
CA LYS A 170 0.53 -3.89 -12.03
C LYS A 170 0.86 -4.09 -13.50
N LEU A 171 1.88 -3.38 -13.99
CA LEU A 171 2.31 -3.49 -15.37
C LEU A 171 3.21 -4.71 -15.47
N SER A 172 2.84 -5.70 -16.29
CA SER A 172 3.65 -6.89 -16.49
C SER A 172 4.49 -6.82 -17.77
N GLY A 173 5.61 -7.54 -17.76
CA GLY A 173 6.47 -7.74 -18.93
C GLY A 173 6.95 -6.43 -19.57
N PRO A 174 6.77 -6.24 -20.89
CA PRO A 174 7.31 -5.07 -21.61
C PRO A 174 6.83 -3.71 -21.09
N SER A 175 5.63 -3.65 -20.50
CA SER A 175 5.09 -2.40 -19.95
C SER A 175 5.86 -1.95 -18.72
N SER A 176 6.18 -2.87 -17.79
CA SER A 176 7.03 -2.58 -16.62
C SER A 176 8.43 -2.12 -17.04
N VAL A 177 9.00 -2.79 -18.04
CA VAL A 177 10.33 -2.46 -18.59
C VAL A 177 10.34 -1.04 -19.16
N ALA A 178 9.27 -0.65 -19.86
CA ALA A 178 9.18 0.68 -20.46
C ALA A 178 9.18 1.83 -19.44
N ILE A 179 8.73 1.60 -18.20
CA ILE A 179 8.63 2.65 -17.17
C ILE A 179 9.91 2.76 -16.33
N LEU A 180 10.73 1.71 -16.27
CA LEU A 180 12.05 1.71 -15.63
C LEU A 180 13.07 2.40 -16.54
N THR A 181 12.83 3.68 -16.81
CA THR A 181 13.77 4.52 -17.56
C THR A 181 15.06 4.73 -16.76
N PRO A 182 16.18 5.10 -17.41
CA PRO A 182 17.41 5.45 -16.70
C PRO A 182 17.21 6.53 -15.62
N GLN A 183 16.29 7.48 -15.85
CA GLN A 183 15.94 8.53 -14.88
C GLN A 183 15.14 7.97 -13.70
N THR A 184 14.18 7.08 -13.94
CA THR A 184 13.42 6.38 -12.89
C THR A 184 14.36 5.58 -12.00
N LEU A 185 15.25 4.80 -12.61
CA LEU A 185 16.21 3.95 -11.89
C LEU A 185 17.22 4.79 -11.11
N SER A 186 17.80 5.82 -11.74
CA SER A 186 18.73 6.74 -11.08
C SER A 186 18.08 7.41 -9.87
N TYR A 187 16.81 7.81 -9.97
CA TYR A 187 16.06 8.38 -8.84
C TYR A 187 15.90 7.42 -7.68
N LEU A 188 15.44 6.19 -7.93
CA LEU A 188 15.26 5.19 -6.88
C LEU A 188 16.58 4.83 -6.21
N ILE A 189 17.66 4.66 -6.98
CA ILE A 189 18.99 4.35 -6.44
C ILE A 189 19.57 5.54 -5.65
N THR A 190 19.38 6.77 -6.10
CA THR A 190 19.87 7.97 -5.38
C THR A 190 19.16 8.13 -4.03
N ASN A 191 17.91 7.68 -3.92
CA ASN A 191 17.18 7.66 -2.65
C ASN A 191 17.73 6.63 -1.63
N LEU A 192 18.62 5.72 -2.05
CA LEU A 192 19.29 4.76 -1.16
C LEU A 192 20.56 5.34 -0.50
N GLU A 193 21.00 6.53 -0.90
CA GLU A 193 22.22 7.15 -0.35
C GLU A 193 22.00 7.72 1.07
N ASP A 194 23.08 7.76 1.87
CA ASP A 194 23.11 8.00 3.33
C ASP A 194 22.60 9.36 3.85
N CYS A 195 21.98 10.18 3.01
CA CYS A 195 21.47 11.50 3.39
C CYS A 195 19.95 11.65 3.20
N ASN A 196 19.25 10.61 2.74
CA ASN A 196 17.82 10.66 2.51
C ASN A 196 17.04 10.21 3.76
N SER A 197 15.80 10.66 3.86
CA SER A 197 14.87 10.22 4.91
C SER A 197 14.62 8.71 4.79
N SER A 198 14.65 7.99 5.92
CA SER A 198 14.49 6.53 5.98
C SER A 198 13.19 6.05 5.33
N VAL A 199 12.10 6.84 5.42
CA VAL A 199 10.83 6.50 4.74
C VAL A 199 10.96 6.56 3.21
N VAL A 200 11.71 7.53 2.68
CA VAL A 200 11.95 7.64 1.23
C VAL A 200 12.84 6.48 0.76
N THR A 201 13.87 6.16 1.55
CA THR A 201 14.74 5.02 1.29
C THR A 201 13.94 3.71 1.29
N LEU A 202 13.12 3.46 2.32
CA LEU A 202 12.27 2.28 2.46
C LEU A 202 11.40 2.06 1.22
N PHE A 203 10.58 3.04 0.85
CA PHE A 203 9.69 2.91 -0.30
C PHE A 203 10.44 2.87 -1.64
N SER A 204 11.68 3.39 -1.71
CA SER A 204 12.51 3.25 -2.91
C SER A 204 13.08 1.83 -3.06
N ILE A 205 13.45 1.16 -1.95
CA ILE A 205 13.82 -0.27 -1.96
C ILE A 205 12.62 -1.12 -2.41
N ILE A 206 11.45 -0.88 -1.83
CA ILE A 206 10.21 -1.60 -2.18
C ILE A 206 9.90 -1.41 -3.67
N ALA A 207 9.98 -0.19 -4.19
CA ALA A 207 9.77 0.05 -5.62
C ALA A 207 10.78 -0.70 -6.50
N LEU A 208 12.07 -0.72 -6.15
CA LEU A 208 13.09 -1.49 -6.87
C LEU A 208 12.80 -2.99 -6.86
N GLU A 209 12.31 -3.52 -5.74
CA GLU A 209 11.85 -4.91 -5.64
C GLU A 209 10.69 -5.18 -6.60
N LYS A 210 9.65 -4.32 -6.62
CA LYS A 210 8.52 -4.49 -7.55
C LYS A 210 8.98 -4.44 -9.00
N PHE A 211 9.91 -3.55 -9.34
CA PHE A 211 10.51 -3.52 -10.68
C PHE A 211 11.27 -4.81 -11.01
N ALA A 212 11.94 -5.42 -10.05
CA ALA A 212 12.74 -6.62 -10.21
C ALA A 212 11.90 -7.91 -10.39
N GLN A 213 10.57 -7.84 -10.34
CA GLN A 213 9.69 -8.96 -10.71
C GLN A 213 9.87 -9.40 -12.17
N THR A 214 10.36 -8.52 -13.05
CA THR A 214 10.80 -8.91 -14.40
C THR A 214 12.31 -9.13 -14.46
N SER A 215 12.73 -10.20 -15.13
CA SER A 215 14.16 -10.56 -15.25
C SER A 215 15.01 -9.47 -15.92
N GLU A 216 14.44 -8.72 -16.87
CA GLU A 216 15.12 -7.64 -17.58
C GLU A 216 15.38 -6.42 -16.67
N ASN A 217 14.37 -5.99 -15.92
CA ASN A 217 14.53 -4.92 -14.94
C ASN A 217 15.48 -5.36 -13.82
N LYS A 218 15.33 -6.58 -13.31
CA LYS A 218 16.23 -7.15 -12.29
C LYS A 218 17.69 -7.06 -12.72
N ALA A 219 18.01 -7.53 -13.93
CA ALA A 219 19.37 -7.47 -14.47
C ALA A 219 19.88 -6.02 -14.63
N THR A 220 18.99 -5.10 -15.01
CA THR A 220 19.32 -3.68 -15.15
C THR A 220 19.59 -3.00 -13.81
N ILE A 221 18.75 -3.27 -12.80
CA ILE A 221 18.91 -2.77 -11.43
C ILE A 221 20.22 -3.28 -10.83
N MET A 222 20.48 -4.59 -10.90
CA MET A 222 21.72 -5.19 -10.39
C MET A 222 22.96 -4.55 -11.02
N ARG A 223 22.92 -4.34 -12.34
CA ARG A 223 24.03 -3.68 -13.05
C ARG A 223 24.28 -2.27 -12.54
N GLU A 224 23.24 -1.48 -12.29
CA GLU A 224 23.40 -0.11 -11.78
C GLU A 224 23.81 -0.06 -10.31
N LEU A 225 23.32 -0.98 -9.46
CA LEU A 225 23.76 -1.11 -8.08
C LEU A 225 25.26 -1.45 -7.98
N SER A 226 25.77 -2.32 -8.86
CA SER A 226 27.19 -2.70 -8.88
C SER A 226 28.13 -1.61 -9.42
N LYS A 227 27.61 -0.62 -10.16
CA LYS A 227 28.41 0.49 -10.72
C LYS A 227 28.68 1.62 -9.73
N ARG A 228 28.07 1.59 -8.55
CA ARG A 228 28.14 2.68 -7.58
C ARG A 228 29.56 2.85 -7.05
N GLU A 229 30.07 4.09 -7.09
CA GLU A 229 31.44 4.41 -6.66
C GLU A 229 31.71 4.04 -5.18
N ARG A 230 30.68 4.15 -4.33
CA ARG A 230 30.75 3.81 -2.90
C ARG A 230 30.37 2.35 -2.59
N GLY A 231 30.23 1.51 -3.62
CA GLY A 231 29.72 0.15 -3.49
C GLY A 231 28.18 0.09 -3.48
N ASN A 232 27.65 -1.13 -3.45
CA ASN A 232 26.21 -1.37 -3.46
C ASN A 232 25.58 -0.81 -2.16
N PRO A 233 24.66 0.19 -2.25
CA PRO A 233 24.10 0.84 -1.08
C PRO A 233 23.30 -0.11 -0.18
N LEU A 234 22.74 -1.20 -0.73
CA LEU A 234 22.00 -2.18 0.08
C LEU A 234 22.88 -2.83 1.16
N LEU A 235 24.19 -2.95 0.95
CA LEU A 235 25.13 -3.50 1.94
C LEU A 235 25.35 -2.57 3.15
N VAL A 236 25.18 -1.26 2.94
CA VAL A 236 25.24 -0.28 4.02
C VAL A 236 23.91 -0.27 4.75
N LEU A 237 22.80 -0.29 4.00
CA LEU A 237 21.45 -0.25 4.56
C LEU A 237 21.11 -1.51 5.38
N GLU A 238 21.59 -2.70 5.00
CA GLU A 238 21.34 -3.93 5.78
C GLU A 238 21.94 -3.89 7.20
N GLN A 239 22.87 -2.98 7.48
CA GLN A 239 23.43 -2.79 8.83
C GLN A 239 22.44 -2.14 9.80
N ARG A 240 21.32 -1.61 9.29
CA ARG A 240 20.24 -1.01 10.08
C ARG A 240 19.24 -2.03 10.61
N VAL A 241 19.42 -3.33 10.33
CA VAL A 241 18.56 -4.39 10.90
C VAL A 241 18.60 -4.29 12.43
N GLY A 242 17.42 -4.21 13.05
CA GLY A 242 17.29 -4.07 14.49
C GLY A 242 17.64 -2.67 15.04
N ALA A 243 17.67 -1.63 14.21
CA ALA A 243 17.83 -0.25 14.67
C ALA A 243 16.69 0.16 15.63
N GLU A 244 16.97 1.11 16.54
CA GLU A 244 15.97 1.64 17.48
C GLU A 244 14.86 2.43 16.77
N ASP A 245 15.22 3.17 15.71
CA ASP A 245 14.23 3.80 14.84
C ASP A 245 13.54 2.73 13.98
N LEU A 246 12.23 2.60 14.14
CA LEU A 246 11.45 1.54 13.51
C LEU A 246 11.45 1.65 11.97
N VAL A 247 11.62 2.84 11.40
CA VAL A 247 11.67 3.00 9.94
C VAL A 247 13.05 2.57 9.42
N ASP A 248 14.13 2.92 10.14
CA ASP A 248 15.47 2.43 9.83
C ASP A 248 15.57 0.90 9.99
N ALA A 249 14.93 0.32 11.00
CA ALA A 249 14.84 -1.14 11.16
C ALA A 249 14.20 -1.80 9.92
N GLN A 250 13.09 -1.24 9.43
CA GLN A 250 12.43 -1.70 8.19
C GLN A 250 13.31 -1.52 6.96
N VAL A 251 14.07 -0.42 6.85
CA VAL A 251 15.06 -0.23 5.77
C VAL A 251 16.10 -1.34 5.79
N GLY A 252 16.63 -1.66 6.98
CA GLY A 252 17.56 -2.76 7.18
C GLY A 252 16.97 -4.11 6.76
N PHE A 253 15.77 -4.42 7.23
CA PHE A 253 15.04 -5.64 6.88
C PHE A 253 14.89 -5.77 5.35
N CYS A 254 14.36 -4.73 4.69
CA CYS A 254 14.14 -4.75 3.25
C CYS A 254 15.44 -4.86 2.45
N ALA A 255 16.51 -4.20 2.89
CA ALA A 255 17.82 -4.30 2.25
C ALA A 255 18.43 -5.71 2.38
N GLN A 256 18.37 -6.30 3.57
CA GLN A 256 18.82 -7.68 3.83
C GLN A 256 18.02 -8.67 2.98
N TRP A 257 16.69 -8.55 2.99
CA TRP A 257 15.80 -9.38 2.18
C TRP A 257 16.12 -9.29 0.69
N CYS A 258 16.33 -8.09 0.17
CA CYS A 258 16.72 -7.86 -1.21
C CYS A 258 18.04 -8.55 -1.55
N LEU A 259 19.05 -8.46 -0.68
CA LEU A 259 20.36 -9.08 -0.91
C LEU A 259 20.33 -10.61 -0.83
N ASP A 260 19.40 -11.18 -0.06
CA ASP A 260 19.25 -12.63 0.08
C ASP A 260 18.39 -13.26 -1.02
N ASN A 261 17.40 -12.54 -1.55
CA ASN A 261 16.38 -13.13 -2.44
C ASN A 261 16.39 -12.57 -3.87
N LEU A 262 16.77 -11.31 -4.05
CA LEU A 262 16.60 -10.61 -5.32
C LEU A 262 17.93 -10.21 -5.94
N PHE A 263 18.65 -9.31 -5.31
CA PHE A 263 19.91 -8.75 -5.78
C PHE A 263 21.11 -9.48 -5.17
N VAL A 264 21.08 -10.82 -5.29
CA VAL A 264 22.10 -11.70 -4.71
C VAL A 264 23.46 -11.39 -5.31
N MET A 265 24.44 -11.17 -4.43
CA MET A 265 25.82 -10.89 -4.82
C MET A 265 26.66 -12.15 -4.76
N GLU A 266 27.68 -12.20 -5.62
CA GLU A 266 28.66 -13.28 -5.61
C GLU A 266 29.41 -13.33 -4.26
N GLY A 267 29.51 -14.52 -3.67
CA GLY A 267 30.20 -14.74 -2.40
C GLY A 267 29.46 -14.29 -1.15
N ARG A 268 28.19 -13.84 -1.26
CA ARG A 268 27.38 -13.50 -0.09
C ARG A 268 27.05 -14.76 0.72
N VAL A 269 27.26 -14.67 2.04
CA VAL A 269 26.69 -15.62 3.01
C VAL A 269 25.28 -15.19 3.33
N PHE A 270 24.30 -16.06 3.08
CA PHE A 270 22.88 -15.75 3.28
C PHE A 270 22.56 -15.55 4.75
N SER A 271 21.57 -14.72 5.05
CA SER A 271 21.31 -14.36 6.44
C SER A 271 20.80 -15.53 7.28
N TYR A 272 20.10 -16.48 6.68
CA TYR A 272 19.66 -17.69 7.39
C TYR A 272 20.83 -18.58 7.85
N GLU A 273 22.01 -18.48 7.22
CA GLU A 273 23.19 -19.28 7.59
C GLU A 273 23.96 -18.72 8.79
N LYS A 274 23.81 -17.41 9.04
CA LYS A 274 24.49 -16.70 10.14
C LYS A 274 23.60 -16.42 11.34
N THR A 275 22.30 -16.68 11.24
CA THR A 275 21.32 -16.37 12.30
C THR A 275 21.38 -17.43 13.39
N ASP A 276 21.43 -17.00 14.65
CA ASP A 276 21.40 -17.90 15.80
C ASP A 276 19.97 -18.37 16.08
N MET A 277 19.73 -19.65 15.82
CA MET A 277 18.43 -20.29 16.03
C MET A 277 18.30 -20.98 17.40
N SER A 278 19.33 -20.91 18.26
CA SER A 278 19.38 -21.70 19.51
C SER A 278 18.26 -21.40 20.51
N THR A 279 17.64 -20.21 20.41
CA THR A 279 16.56 -19.76 21.30
C THR A 279 15.18 -19.83 20.64
N VAL A 280 15.11 -20.19 19.35
CA VAL A 280 13.87 -20.17 18.56
C VAL A 280 13.16 -21.51 18.67
N ASN A 281 11.99 -21.51 19.31
CA ASN A 281 11.18 -22.72 19.53
C ASN A 281 9.92 -22.79 18.65
N ALA A 282 9.51 -21.66 18.08
CA ALA A 282 8.40 -21.53 17.16
C ALA A 282 8.76 -20.45 16.14
N MET A 283 8.29 -20.61 14.90
CA MET A 283 8.55 -19.69 13.80
C MET A 283 7.28 -19.49 12.98
N LEU A 284 7.27 -18.48 12.13
CA LEU A 284 6.33 -18.34 11.03
C LEU A 284 6.59 -19.45 10.00
N ASN A 285 5.52 -20.15 9.62
CA ASN A 285 5.61 -21.34 8.79
C ASN A 285 5.68 -20.97 7.31
N THR A 286 6.86 -21.13 6.71
CA THR A 286 7.10 -20.85 5.29
C THR A 286 6.37 -21.79 4.33
N ASN A 287 5.80 -22.90 4.80
CA ASN A 287 4.95 -23.79 3.99
C ASN A 287 3.45 -23.46 4.13
N ASP A 288 3.10 -22.51 5.00
CA ASP A 288 1.73 -22.16 5.37
C ASP A 288 1.61 -20.64 5.50
N VAL A 289 1.94 -20.01 4.38
CA VAL A 289 2.06 -18.58 4.18
C VAL A 289 1.57 -18.25 2.77
N SER A 290 1.03 -17.06 2.59
CA SER A 290 0.68 -16.53 1.28
C SER A 290 1.94 -16.05 0.51
N GLU A 291 1.82 -15.94 -0.82
CA GLU A 291 2.96 -15.93 -1.75
C GLU A 291 3.96 -14.77 -1.55
N TYR A 292 3.51 -13.60 -1.11
CA TYR A 292 4.31 -12.36 -1.16
C TYR A 292 4.78 -11.86 0.21
N LEU A 293 4.56 -12.64 1.26
CA LEU A 293 5.02 -12.29 2.60
C LEU A 293 6.54 -12.50 2.75
N LYS A 294 7.23 -11.50 3.30
CA LYS A 294 8.65 -11.58 3.63
C LYS A 294 8.78 -12.07 5.07
N ILE A 295 9.64 -13.06 5.29
CA ILE A 295 9.88 -13.65 6.60
C ILE A 295 11.35 -13.45 6.96
N ALA A 296 11.64 -12.92 8.15
CA ALA A 296 13.03 -12.76 8.60
C ALA A 296 13.79 -14.10 8.63
N PRO A 297 15.13 -14.06 8.58
CA PRO A 297 15.95 -15.27 8.65
C PRO A 297 15.74 -16.14 9.90
N ASP A 298 15.34 -15.54 11.03
CA ASP A 298 15.00 -16.24 12.27
C ASP A 298 13.56 -16.78 12.30
N GLY A 299 12.76 -16.46 11.27
CA GLY A 299 11.36 -16.85 11.18
C GLY A 299 10.44 -16.14 12.19
N LEU A 300 10.85 -15.04 12.81
CA LEU A 300 10.07 -14.37 13.87
C LEU A 300 9.42 -13.05 13.45
N GLU A 301 9.93 -12.42 12.40
CA GLU A 301 9.36 -11.19 11.84
C GLU A 301 8.75 -11.46 10.46
N ALA A 302 7.55 -10.90 10.22
CA ALA A 302 6.92 -10.88 8.92
C ALA A 302 6.66 -9.45 8.44
N ARG A 303 6.80 -9.24 7.14
CA ARG A 303 6.50 -7.98 6.47
C ARG A 303 5.74 -8.23 5.19
N CYS A 304 4.64 -7.51 5.00
CA CYS A 304 3.92 -7.45 3.74
C CYS A 304 4.21 -6.12 3.03
N ASP A 305 4.74 -6.20 1.81
CA ASP A 305 4.85 -5.06 0.88
C ASP A 305 3.99 -5.29 -0.39
N ALA A 306 3.12 -6.31 -0.36
CA ALA A 306 2.15 -6.57 -1.41
C ALA A 306 0.89 -5.71 -1.21
N TYR A 307 0.09 -5.58 -2.27
CA TYR A 307 -1.22 -4.97 -2.19
C TYR A 307 -2.27 -5.91 -1.57
N SER A 308 -2.04 -7.22 -1.68
CA SER A 308 -2.89 -8.27 -1.12
C SER A 308 -2.71 -8.42 0.39
N PHE A 309 -3.73 -8.96 1.04
CA PHE A 309 -3.74 -9.17 2.48
C PHE A 309 -3.05 -10.51 2.83
N GLU A 310 -1.72 -10.46 2.89
CA GLU A 310 -0.88 -11.63 3.12
C GLU A 310 -0.99 -12.15 4.56
N SER A 311 -0.99 -13.48 4.74
CA SER A 311 -1.21 -14.15 6.03
C SER A 311 -0.23 -15.31 6.22
N VAL A 312 0.11 -15.61 7.46
CA VAL A 312 1.00 -16.71 7.84
C VAL A 312 0.59 -17.31 9.19
N ARG A 313 0.71 -18.63 9.31
CA ARG A 313 0.54 -19.34 10.60
C ARG A 313 1.89 -19.67 11.22
N CYS A 314 1.94 -19.79 12.54
CA CYS A 314 3.13 -20.29 13.22
C CYS A 314 3.27 -21.82 13.09
N THR A 315 4.48 -22.32 13.30
CA THR A 315 4.81 -23.75 13.27
C THR A 315 4.39 -24.51 14.53
N PHE A 316 3.95 -23.80 15.57
CA PHE A 316 3.62 -24.37 16.87
C PHE A 316 2.12 -24.38 17.11
N GLN A 317 1.55 -25.57 17.33
CA GLN A 317 0.14 -25.74 17.62
C GLN A 317 -0.12 -25.71 19.12
N VAL A 318 -1.18 -25.01 19.52
CA VAL A 318 -1.67 -24.98 20.90
C VAL A 318 -2.93 -25.85 21.02
N ASP A 319 -2.84 -26.94 21.77
CA ASP A 319 -3.92 -27.92 21.92
C ASP A 319 -4.72 -27.80 23.22
N SER A 320 -4.07 -27.38 24.31
CA SER A 320 -4.69 -27.33 25.64
C SER A 320 -3.93 -26.39 26.57
N GLY A 321 -4.59 -25.97 27.66
CA GLY A 321 -4.03 -25.08 28.67
C GLY A 321 -4.40 -23.62 28.46
N VAL A 322 -3.63 -22.73 29.09
CA VAL A 322 -3.81 -21.28 28.99
C VAL A 322 -2.51 -20.70 28.42
N TRP A 323 -2.63 -20.01 27.30
CA TRP A 323 -1.50 -19.48 26.55
C TRP A 323 -1.65 -17.98 26.35
N TYR A 324 -0.51 -17.31 26.25
CA TYR A 324 -0.41 -15.93 25.83
C TYR A 324 0.80 -15.78 24.90
N TYR A 325 0.76 -14.80 24.02
CA TYR A 325 1.89 -14.39 23.21
C TYR A 325 1.94 -12.87 23.15
N GLU A 326 3.11 -12.33 22.86
CA GLU A 326 3.33 -10.91 22.66
C GLU A 326 3.85 -10.71 21.23
N THR A 327 3.48 -9.59 20.62
CA THR A 327 3.93 -9.23 19.28
C THR A 327 4.33 -7.77 19.26
N THR A 328 5.48 -7.47 18.66
CA THR A 328 5.97 -6.11 18.46
C THR A 328 5.52 -5.61 17.09
N ILE A 329 4.84 -4.46 17.06
CA ILE A 329 4.43 -3.82 15.81
C ILE A 329 5.53 -2.87 15.35
N LEU A 330 6.13 -3.16 14.20
CA LEU A 330 7.25 -2.37 13.65
C LEU A 330 6.81 -1.34 12.61
N SER A 331 5.62 -1.49 12.03
CA SER A 331 5.14 -0.61 10.96
C SER A 331 3.68 -0.21 11.16
N CYS A 332 3.31 0.90 10.51
CA CYS A 332 1.93 1.38 10.48
C CYS A 332 1.14 0.67 9.37
N GLY A 333 -0.19 0.68 9.46
CA GLY A 333 -1.09 0.14 8.44
C GLY A 333 -2.16 -0.77 9.06
N VAL A 334 -2.88 -1.46 8.19
CA VAL A 334 -3.90 -2.44 8.58
C VAL A 334 -3.24 -3.80 8.74
N MET A 335 -3.41 -4.42 9.90
CA MET A 335 -2.90 -5.75 10.22
C MET A 335 -3.90 -6.46 11.13
N GLN A 336 -4.03 -7.77 10.95
CA GLN A 336 -4.80 -8.64 11.86
C GLN A 336 -3.84 -9.62 12.52
N ILE A 337 -3.94 -9.74 13.85
CA ILE A 337 -3.10 -10.62 14.67
C ILE A 337 -4.02 -11.39 15.60
N GLY A 338 -3.95 -12.71 15.56
CA GLY A 338 -4.87 -13.55 16.33
C GLY A 338 -4.54 -15.02 16.23
N TRP A 339 -5.52 -15.83 16.65
CA TRP A 339 -5.47 -17.27 16.54
C TRP A 339 -6.21 -17.73 15.28
N ALA A 340 -5.72 -18.79 14.66
CA ALA A 340 -6.36 -19.43 13.52
C ALA A 340 -6.32 -20.95 13.70
N THR A 341 -7.32 -21.64 13.18
CA THR A 341 -7.32 -23.11 13.16
C THR A 341 -6.67 -23.62 11.88
N LYS A 342 -6.51 -24.95 11.77
CA LYS A 342 -6.06 -25.55 10.51
C LYS A 342 -7.04 -25.35 9.35
N ASN A 343 -8.31 -25.12 9.67
CA ASN A 343 -9.38 -24.97 8.69
C ASN A 343 -9.58 -23.53 8.25
N SER A 344 -8.95 -22.57 8.94
CA SER A 344 -9.04 -21.17 8.58
C SER A 344 -8.49 -20.94 7.17
N LYS A 345 -9.19 -20.11 6.39
CA LYS A 345 -8.84 -19.83 5.00
C LYS A 345 -8.35 -18.40 4.87
N PHE A 346 -7.15 -18.25 4.31
CA PHE A 346 -6.60 -16.94 3.98
C PHE A 346 -6.77 -16.72 2.47
N LEU A 347 -7.60 -15.74 2.11
CA LEU A 347 -7.83 -15.36 0.72
C LEU A 347 -7.25 -13.96 0.53
N ASN A 348 -5.95 -13.92 0.29
CA ASN A 348 -5.15 -12.69 0.25
C ASN A 348 -5.67 -11.65 -0.76
N HIS A 349 -6.17 -12.08 -1.92
CA HIS A 349 -6.74 -11.18 -2.93
C HIS A 349 -8.16 -10.72 -2.62
N GLU A 350 -8.87 -11.42 -1.73
CA GLU A 350 -10.22 -11.06 -1.29
C GLU A 350 -10.20 -10.28 0.03
N GLY A 351 -9.02 -10.07 0.62
CA GLY A 351 -8.86 -9.37 1.88
C GLY A 351 -9.23 -10.18 3.12
N TYR A 352 -9.55 -11.48 2.97
CA TYR A 352 -9.88 -12.34 4.11
C TYR A 352 -8.61 -12.81 4.82
N GLY A 353 -8.45 -12.38 6.07
CA GLY A 353 -7.34 -12.73 6.93
C GLY A 353 -7.76 -13.43 8.22
N ILE A 354 -7.18 -13.00 9.33
CA ILE A 354 -7.34 -13.64 10.64
C ILE A 354 -8.58 -13.09 11.33
N GLY A 355 -9.55 -13.96 11.58
CA GLY A 355 -10.80 -13.61 12.28
C GLY A 355 -11.97 -13.26 11.36
N ASP A 356 -11.81 -13.39 10.05
CA ASP A 356 -12.86 -13.08 9.05
C ASP A 356 -13.71 -14.31 8.68
N ASP A 357 -13.34 -15.51 9.14
CA ASP A 357 -14.10 -16.74 8.92
C ASP A 357 -14.82 -17.25 10.18
N GLU A 358 -15.94 -17.96 9.97
CA GLU A 358 -16.62 -18.72 11.01
C GLU A 358 -15.77 -19.97 11.32
N CYS A 359 -14.78 -19.80 12.21
CA CYS A 359 -13.84 -20.85 12.62
C CYS A 359 -14.50 -22.17 13.07
#